data_AF-A0A813TV22-F1
#
_entry.id   AF-A0A813TV22-F1
#
_cell.length_a   1.000
_cell.length_b   1.000
_cell.length_c   1.000
_cell.angle_alpha   90.00
_cell.angle_beta   90.00
_cell.angle_gamma   90.00
#
_symmetry.space_group_name_H-M   'P 1'
#
loop_
_entity.id
_entity.type
_entity.pdbx_description
1 polymer ?
#
loop_
_entity_poly.entity_id
_entity_poly.type
_entity_poly.pdbx_seq_one_letter_code
_entity_poly.pdbx_strand_id
1 'polypeptide(L)'
;MANGFIASAIGLNADLQEHLTCVIHRGLLDHPMILPCKGKHRLCQECTEELIGSSWNITCPECRESYEVPQDWADIWFDRVLHHITSKLSSNEAEINQKVIKFVQESYSRHGSPNQRLHIKSVQMVSNPRLKANFDKCKQTINSHEIITLLHGTTRKAALSISGQGFRIPESFNRNSEDESEGELKFGTAIYFAEAKKATEYGKNTLVLADCILGRIEEKDVSELKLTPSIGHERGYDTIYYNNHQEGIVSQEWAIYRSDQCYPLCIIDYEFLDINNSSEDVLLNYIKTMNPMFPDLYAIHQALTGTENQCKEALRFIGDTAKNNLLLESRIASSLLATLSNGQIGTLLKHPNETVRILFLRALWQIGQRDRSPELYVHLIFHWKLLIESLQSGYTDVSWRACGVLTNMAAVITHVRKALISSEVLNQLMLLLKRAVQFEDKTCVLTVLHLMANIAVSEHEIMKQQKNILDYVNQNLLDHNDIEIQEAGNRLFCNIIGKGNLSADWKRGGYKDVAVAPTID
;
A
#
# COMPACT_ATOMS: atom_id res chain seq x y z
N MET A 1 33.69 -8.95 14.48
CA MET A 1 33.10 -10.21 15.00
C MET A 1 31.91 -10.00 15.96
N ALA A 2 31.50 -8.78 16.30
CA ALA A 2 30.36 -8.53 17.20
C ALA A 2 28.96 -8.56 16.51
N ASN A 3 28.88 -8.31 15.20
CA ASN A 3 27.59 -8.12 14.52
C ASN A 3 26.84 -9.42 14.15
N GLY A 4 27.51 -10.57 14.17
CA GLY A 4 26.87 -11.88 13.89
C GLY A 4 25.92 -12.35 15.00
N PHE A 5 26.07 -11.82 16.22
CA PHE A 5 25.24 -12.20 17.38
C PHE A 5 23.88 -11.48 17.42
N ILE A 6 23.72 -10.35 16.73
CA ILE A 6 22.50 -9.53 16.78
C ILE A 6 21.39 -10.13 15.90
N ALA A 7 21.73 -10.68 14.73
CA ALA A 7 20.74 -11.26 13.80
C ALA A 7 20.00 -12.49 14.39
N SER A 8 20.70 -13.32 15.17
CA SER A 8 20.10 -14.49 15.84
C SER A 8 19.19 -14.11 17.02
N ALA A 9 19.32 -12.91 17.58
CA ALA A 9 18.54 -12.47 18.73
C ALA A 9 17.15 -11.91 18.34
N ILE A 10 16.94 -11.55 17.07
CA ILE A 10 15.72 -10.88 16.59
C ILE A 10 14.74 -11.87 15.90
N GLY A 11 15.11 -13.15 15.77
CA GLY A 11 14.20 -14.19 15.24
C GLY A 11 13.79 -13.98 13.77
N LEU A 12 14.66 -13.39 12.95
CA LEU A 12 14.43 -13.28 11.51
C LEU A 12 14.48 -14.68 10.86
N ASN A 13 13.53 -14.98 9.98
CA ASN A 13 13.56 -16.21 9.16
C ASN A 13 14.86 -16.26 8.33
N ALA A 14 15.44 -17.44 8.12
CA ALA A 14 16.67 -17.67 7.36
C ALA A 14 16.62 -17.03 5.96
N ASP A 15 15.47 -17.11 5.28
CA ASP A 15 15.25 -16.48 3.97
C ASP A 15 15.35 -14.94 4.05
N LEU A 16 14.81 -14.35 5.13
CA LEU A 16 14.87 -12.90 5.34
C LEU A 16 16.28 -12.47 5.73
N GLN A 17 16.98 -13.30 6.52
CA GLN A 17 18.34 -13.05 6.93
C GLN A 17 19.27 -13.03 5.72
N GLU A 18 19.14 -13.98 4.79
CA GLU A 18 19.91 -13.99 3.54
C GLU A 18 19.69 -12.70 2.73
N HIS A 19 18.45 -12.20 2.67
CA HIS A 19 18.13 -10.95 1.99
C HIS A 19 18.54 -9.66 2.74
N LEU A 20 18.88 -9.77 4.01
CA LEU A 20 19.25 -8.63 4.88
C LEU A 20 20.72 -8.67 5.30
N THR A 21 21.53 -9.57 4.75
CA THR A 21 22.95 -9.67 5.07
C THR A 21 23.79 -9.11 3.92
N CYS A 22 24.77 -8.26 4.22
CA CYS A 22 25.71 -7.80 3.21
C CYS A 22 26.61 -8.96 2.76
N VAL A 23 26.73 -9.15 1.44
CA VAL A 23 27.53 -10.24 0.87
C VAL A 23 29.05 -10.05 1.06
N ILE A 24 29.51 -8.81 1.33
CA ILE A 24 30.93 -8.52 1.61
C ILE A 24 31.26 -8.76 3.09
N HIS A 25 30.67 -7.99 4.00
CA HIS A 25 31.03 -8.07 5.42
C HIS A 25 30.23 -9.11 6.22
N ARG A 26 29.25 -9.80 5.59
CA ARG A 26 28.41 -10.86 6.19
C ARG A 26 27.71 -10.47 7.49
N GLY A 27 27.35 -9.19 7.60
CA GLY A 27 26.59 -8.61 8.71
C GLY A 27 25.26 -8.07 8.20
N LEU A 28 24.35 -7.69 9.10
CA LEU A 28 23.11 -7.04 8.71
C LEU A 28 23.40 -5.79 7.87
N LEU A 29 22.61 -5.60 6.82
CA LEU A 29 22.71 -4.43 5.94
C LEU A 29 22.40 -3.17 6.73
N ASP A 30 23.44 -2.40 7.01
CA ASP A 30 23.31 -1.00 7.43
C ASP A 30 23.35 -0.14 6.16
N HIS A 31 22.30 0.67 5.94
CA HIS A 31 22.12 1.48 4.72
C HIS A 31 22.24 0.66 3.41
N PRO A 32 21.28 -0.26 3.12
CA PRO A 32 21.37 -1.19 1.99
C PRO A 32 21.36 -0.50 0.62
N MET A 33 22.16 -1.06 -0.27
CA MET A 33 22.50 -0.57 -1.60
C MET A 33 22.24 -1.72 -2.61
N ILE A 34 21.32 -1.56 -3.57
CA ILE A 34 20.88 -2.63 -4.50
C ILE A 34 21.62 -2.56 -5.83
N LEU A 35 22.69 -3.33 -6.03
CA LEU A 35 23.47 -3.26 -7.26
C LEU A 35 22.61 -3.45 -8.55
N PRO A 36 22.99 -2.78 -9.67
CA PRO A 36 22.27 -2.84 -10.95
C PRO A 36 22.25 -4.22 -11.65
N CYS A 37 22.66 -5.27 -10.96
CA CYS A 37 22.50 -6.68 -11.35
C CYS A 37 21.06 -7.18 -11.28
N LYS A 38 20.18 -6.49 -12.01
CA LYS A 38 18.73 -6.74 -12.06
C LYS A 38 18.09 -6.74 -10.66
N GLY A 39 18.65 -5.97 -9.73
CA GLY A 39 18.15 -5.84 -8.37
C GLY A 39 18.35 -7.05 -7.46
N LYS A 40 19.20 -8.02 -7.85
CA LYS A 40 19.33 -9.31 -7.14
C LYS A 40 20.22 -9.25 -5.90
N HIS A 41 21.33 -8.50 -5.95
CA HIS A 41 22.34 -8.52 -4.89
C HIS A 41 22.42 -7.19 -4.16
N ARG A 42 22.63 -7.26 -2.84
CA ARG A 42 22.58 -6.12 -1.93
C ARG A 42 23.88 -5.98 -1.16
N LEU A 43 24.32 -4.75 -0.98
CA LEU A 43 25.51 -4.40 -0.22
C LEU A 43 25.19 -3.33 0.81
N CYS A 44 26.03 -3.19 1.82
CA CYS A 44 25.97 -2.02 2.69
C CYS A 44 26.54 -0.80 1.96
N GLN A 45 26.18 0.42 2.36
CA GLN A 45 26.74 1.65 1.79
C GLN A 45 28.26 1.66 1.84
N GLU A 46 28.83 1.45 3.03
CA GLU A 46 30.28 1.43 3.27
C GLU A 46 31.01 0.43 2.35
N CYS A 47 30.44 -0.77 2.20
CA CYS A 47 30.93 -1.85 1.34
C CYS A 47 30.92 -1.48 -0.14
N THR A 48 29.90 -0.73 -0.54
CA THR A 48 29.73 -0.33 -1.94
C THR A 48 30.66 0.84 -2.25
N GLU A 49 30.80 1.80 -1.33
CA GLU A 49 31.77 2.88 -1.43
C GLU A 49 33.20 2.34 -1.50
N GLU A 50 33.52 1.32 -0.69
CA GLU A 50 34.80 0.62 -0.74
C GLU A 50 35.02 -0.10 -2.08
N LEU A 51 33.99 -0.75 -2.63
CA LEU A 51 34.05 -1.39 -3.94
C LEU A 51 34.18 -0.41 -5.12
N ILE A 52 33.54 0.76 -5.03
CA ILE A 52 33.67 1.81 -6.04
C ILE A 52 35.09 2.39 -5.97
N GLY A 53 35.60 2.64 -4.76
CA GLY A 53 36.92 3.23 -4.55
C GLY A 53 37.06 4.53 -5.35
N SER A 54 38.11 4.61 -6.18
CA SER A 54 38.35 5.76 -7.09
C SER A 54 37.77 5.59 -8.49
N SER A 55 37.21 4.41 -8.80
CA SER A 55 36.72 4.07 -10.13
C SER A 55 35.20 4.07 -10.16
N TRP A 56 34.60 4.81 -11.09
CA TRP A 56 33.16 4.80 -11.33
C TRP A 56 32.64 3.49 -11.96
N ASN A 57 33.37 2.38 -11.80
CA ASN A 57 32.97 1.06 -12.25
C ASN A 57 32.90 0.14 -11.04
N ILE A 58 31.73 -0.45 -10.81
CA ILE A 58 31.54 -1.47 -9.78
C ILE A 58 31.34 -2.83 -10.42
N THR A 59 32.09 -3.83 -9.94
CA THR A 59 31.85 -5.23 -10.26
C THR A 59 31.12 -5.88 -9.08
N CYS A 60 29.94 -6.44 -9.33
CA CYS A 60 29.20 -7.13 -8.29
C CYS A 60 29.99 -8.35 -7.78
N PRO A 61 30.26 -8.47 -6.47
CA PRO A 61 31.06 -9.57 -5.94
C PRO A 61 30.39 -10.95 -6.09
N GLU A 62 29.05 -10.99 -6.23
CA GLU A 62 28.31 -12.25 -6.43
C GLU A 62 28.21 -12.65 -7.89
N CYS A 63 27.60 -11.83 -8.74
CA CYS A 63 27.35 -12.20 -10.14
C CYS A 63 28.46 -11.79 -11.11
N ARG A 64 29.46 -11.01 -10.65
CA ARG A 64 30.61 -10.52 -11.43
C ARG A 64 30.25 -9.63 -12.63
N GLU A 65 29.00 -9.23 -12.77
CA GLU A 65 28.60 -8.22 -13.74
C GLU A 65 29.17 -6.86 -13.31
N SER A 66 29.69 -6.10 -14.28
CA SER A 66 30.31 -4.79 -14.06
C SER A 66 29.42 -3.68 -14.61
N TYR A 67 29.37 -2.57 -13.89
CA TYR A 67 28.50 -1.44 -14.21
C TYR A 67 29.24 -0.13 -13.99
N GLU A 68 29.05 0.80 -14.91
CA GLU A 68 29.41 2.19 -14.69
C GLU A 68 28.37 2.80 -13.74
N VAL A 69 28.84 3.51 -12.72
CA VAL A 69 28.04 4.24 -11.74
C VAL A 69 27.98 5.70 -12.19
N PRO A 70 26.84 6.18 -12.69
CA PRO A 70 26.65 7.60 -12.99
C PRO A 70 26.96 8.49 -11.79
N GLN A 71 27.66 9.60 -12.04
CA GLN A 71 28.13 10.53 -11.01
C GLN A 71 27.02 11.15 -10.14
N ASP A 72 25.77 11.06 -10.55
CA ASP A 72 24.57 11.59 -9.88
C ASP A 72 23.81 10.54 -9.03
N TRP A 73 24.35 9.32 -8.87
CA TRP A 73 23.65 8.20 -8.21
C TRP A 73 23.58 8.24 -6.69
N ALA A 74 24.42 8.99 -5.99
CA ALA A 74 24.45 8.99 -4.52
C ALA A 74 23.14 9.52 -3.88
N ASP A 75 22.47 10.49 -4.54
CA ASP A 75 21.29 11.17 -3.99
C ASP A 75 19.95 10.45 -4.30
N ILE A 76 19.89 9.60 -5.35
CA ILE A 76 18.62 9.04 -5.88
C ILE A 76 18.26 7.69 -5.23
N TRP A 77 19.24 7.02 -4.61
CA TRP A 77 19.11 5.60 -4.27
C TRP A 77 18.61 5.32 -2.85
N PHE A 78 18.92 6.22 -1.91
CA PHE A 78 18.45 6.12 -0.53
C PHE A 78 16.92 6.08 -0.43
N ASP A 79 16.24 6.97 -1.15
CA ASP A 79 14.78 7.06 -1.12
C ASP A 79 14.12 5.82 -1.75
N ARG A 80 14.71 5.22 -2.78
CA ARG A 80 14.14 4.04 -3.45
C ARG A 80 14.25 2.77 -2.61
N VAL A 81 15.34 2.59 -1.87
CA VAL A 81 15.55 1.35 -1.08
C VAL A 81 14.76 1.40 0.23
N LEU A 82 14.74 2.53 0.93
CA LEU A 82 13.87 2.72 2.10
C LEU A 82 12.40 2.60 1.68
N HIS A 83 11.99 3.23 0.58
CA HIS A 83 10.63 3.07 0.08
C HIS A 83 10.32 1.62 -0.30
N HIS A 84 11.24 0.89 -0.94
CA HIS A 84 11.05 -0.52 -1.31
C HIS A 84 10.99 -1.45 -0.08
N ILE A 85 11.77 -1.20 0.98
CA ILE A 85 11.77 -2.02 2.20
C ILE A 85 10.53 -1.72 3.05
N THR A 86 10.19 -0.44 3.23
CA THR A 86 9.02 -0.04 4.01
C THR A 86 7.73 -0.40 3.28
N SER A 87 7.67 -0.26 1.95
CA SER A 87 6.55 -0.76 1.14
C SER A 87 6.45 -2.28 1.18
N LYS A 88 7.56 -3.04 1.16
CA LYS A 88 7.51 -4.51 1.28
C LYS A 88 7.09 -5.01 2.67
N LEU A 89 7.55 -4.36 3.73
CA LEU A 89 7.16 -4.72 5.10
C LEU A 89 5.68 -4.39 5.34
N SER A 90 5.23 -3.21 4.89
CA SER A 90 3.82 -2.79 4.97
C SER A 90 2.92 -3.62 4.05
N SER A 91 3.40 -4.00 2.85
CA SER A 91 2.65 -4.81 1.89
C SER A 91 2.53 -6.25 2.36
N ASN A 92 3.54 -6.82 3.03
CA ASN A 92 3.47 -8.18 3.53
C ASN A 92 2.44 -8.32 4.65
N GLU A 93 2.40 -7.38 5.61
CA GLU A 93 1.38 -7.41 6.66
C GLU A 93 -0.03 -7.17 6.10
N ALA A 94 -0.19 -6.22 5.18
CA ALA A 94 -1.46 -5.98 4.50
C ALA A 94 -1.92 -7.19 3.66
N GLU A 95 -1.00 -7.84 2.93
CA GLU A 95 -1.29 -9.04 2.14
C GLU A 95 -1.65 -10.23 3.04
N ILE A 96 -0.94 -10.43 4.15
CA ILE A 96 -1.27 -11.48 5.13
C ILE A 96 -2.64 -11.21 5.75
N ASN A 97 -2.91 -9.97 6.18
CA ASN A 97 -4.22 -9.59 6.71
C ASN A 97 -5.33 -9.83 5.68
N GLN A 98 -5.10 -9.49 4.41
CA GLN A 98 -6.06 -9.74 3.34
C GLN A 98 -6.31 -11.24 3.12
N LYS A 99 -5.25 -12.07 3.15
CA LYS A 99 -5.38 -13.53 3.06
C LYS A 99 -6.16 -14.11 4.24
N VAL A 100 -5.89 -13.64 5.46
CA VAL A 100 -6.63 -14.04 6.67
C VAL A 100 -8.10 -13.66 6.57
N ILE A 101 -8.39 -12.39 6.24
CA ILE A 101 -9.76 -11.90 6.08
C ILE A 101 -10.50 -12.74 5.04
N LYS A 102 -9.88 -12.94 3.86
CA LYS A 102 -10.45 -13.76 2.79
C LYS A 102 -10.72 -15.20 3.26
N PHE A 103 -9.76 -15.84 3.91
CA PHE A 103 -9.91 -17.19 4.44
C PHE A 103 -11.09 -17.32 5.40
N VAL A 104 -11.19 -16.41 6.38
CA VAL A 104 -12.26 -16.44 7.40
C VAL A 104 -13.61 -16.15 6.76
N GLN A 105 -13.70 -15.16 5.87
CA GLN A 105 -14.94 -14.80 5.19
C GLN A 105 -15.42 -15.90 4.23
N GLU A 106 -14.52 -16.54 3.48
CA GLU A 106 -14.86 -17.67 2.61
C GLU A 106 -15.31 -18.88 3.43
N SER A 107 -14.58 -19.21 4.51
CA SER A 107 -14.98 -20.29 5.43
C SER A 107 -16.35 -20.03 6.03
N TYR A 108 -16.64 -18.79 6.44
CA TYR A 108 -17.94 -18.43 6.98
C TYR A 108 -19.03 -18.48 5.91
N SER A 109 -18.79 -17.95 4.72
CA SER A 109 -19.80 -17.86 3.65
C SER A 109 -20.28 -19.21 3.14
N ARG A 110 -19.46 -20.27 3.24
CA ARG A 110 -19.86 -21.63 2.81
C ARG A 110 -20.96 -22.23 3.68
N HIS A 111 -20.99 -21.88 4.96
CA HIS A 111 -21.87 -22.54 5.94
C HIS A 111 -22.77 -21.57 6.71
N GLY A 112 -22.42 -20.28 6.74
CA GLY A 112 -23.05 -19.19 7.49
C GLY A 112 -24.48 -18.88 7.07
N SER A 113 -25.17 -18.07 7.89
CA SER A 113 -26.51 -17.59 7.55
C SER A 113 -26.44 -16.68 6.31
N PRO A 114 -27.31 -16.87 5.29
CA PRO A 114 -27.34 -16.01 4.11
C PRO A 114 -27.69 -14.55 4.44
N ASN A 115 -28.30 -14.31 5.60
CA ASN A 115 -28.75 -13.00 6.05
C ASN A 115 -27.74 -12.32 6.99
N GLN A 116 -26.61 -12.97 7.32
CA GLN A 116 -25.59 -12.40 8.20
C GLN A 116 -24.22 -12.48 7.53
N ARG A 117 -23.46 -11.38 7.57
CA ARG A 117 -22.05 -11.38 7.19
C ARG A 117 -21.16 -11.27 8.41
N LEU A 118 -20.06 -12.02 8.38
CA LEU A 118 -18.98 -11.89 9.34
C LEU A 118 -18.07 -10.73 8.92
N HIS A 119 -18.08 -9.66 9.70
CA HIS A 119 -17.22 -8.49 9.50
C HIS A 119 -16.01 -8.57 10.42
N ILE A 120 -14.81 -8.54 9.84
CA ILE A 120 -13.55 -8.62 10.57
C ILE A 120 -13.12 -7.21 10.98
N LYS A 121 -13.08 -6.94 12.29
CA LYS A 121 -12.69 -5.63 12.85
C LYS A 121 -11.19 -5.42 12.87
N SER A 122 -10.45 -6.46 13.25
CA SER A 122 -8.99 -6.40 13.33
C SER A 122 -8.39 -7.78 13.25
N VAL A 123 -7.18 -7.83 12.68
CA VAL A 123 -6.32 -9.01 12.67
C VAL A 123 -5.03 -8.62 13.38
N GLN A 124 -4.67 -9.34 14.43
CA GLN A 124 -3.43 -9.13 15.18
C GLN A 124 -2.54 -10.37 15.01
N MET A 125 -1.42 -10.21 14.31
CA MET A 125 -0.45 -11.29 14.14
C MET A 125 0.19 -11.66 15.47
N VAL A 126 0.36 -12.96 15.70
CA VAL A 126 1.03 -13.51 16.88
C VAL A 126 2.46 -13.89 16.51
N SER A 127 3.42 -13.21 17.15
CA SER A 127 4.84 -13.55 17.05
C SER A 127 5.34 -13.99 18.42
N ASN A 128 5.52 -15.29 18.60
CA ASN A 128 6.01 -15.87 19.85
C ASN A 128 7.03 -16.99 19.56
N PRO A 129 8.35 -16.67 19.53
CA PRO A 129 9.39 -17.62 19.15
C PRO A 129 9.40 -18.89 20.01
N ARG A 130 9.04 -18.78 21.29
CA ARG A 130 8.96 -19.93 22.20
C ARG A 130 7.86 -20.90 21.79
N LEU A 131 6.66 -20.39 21.48
CA LEU A 131 5.55 -21.22 21.04
C LEU A 131 5.86 -21.85 19.67
N LYS A 132 6.50 -21.09 18.78
CA LYS A 132 6.92 -21.60 17.47
C LYS A 132 7.93 -22.74 17.60
N ALA A 133 8.95 -22.58 18.45
CA ALA A 133 9.92 -23.64 18.71
C ALA A 133 9.28 -24.91 19.30
N ASN A 134 8.31 -24.77 20.21
CA ASN A 134 7.58 -25.91 20.75
C ASN A 134 6.76 -26.63 19.66
N PHE A 135 6.07 -25.87 18.82
CA PHE A 135 5.33 -26.41 17.68
C PHE A 135 6.24 -27.13 16.69
N ASP A 136 7.38 -26.55 16.33
CA ASP A 136 8.35 -27.16 15.41
C ASP A 136 8.97 -28.43 16.00
N LYS A 137 9.22 -28.47 17.32
CA LYS A 137 9.64 -29.69 18.03
C LYS A 137 8.54 -30.77 18.02
N CYS A 138 7.29 -30.38 18.22
CA CYS A 138 6.14 -31.30 18.15
C CYS A 138 6.00 -31.89 16.73
N LYS A 139 6.14 -31.04 15.69
CA LYS A 139 6.16 -31.45 14.28
C LYS A 139 7.17 -32.54 14.00
N GLN A 140 8.40 -32.39 14.51
CA GLN A 140 9.45 -33.40 14.38
C GLN A 140 9.11 -34.70 15.13
N THR A 141 8.44 -34.60 16.28
CA THR A 141 8.11 -35.76 17.14
C THR A 141 6.98 -36.61 16.57
N ILE A 142 5.92 -35.96 16.07
CA ILE A 142 4.75 -36.65 15.49
C ILE A 142 5.08 -37.22 14.10
N ASN A 143 6.16 -36.76 13.46
CA ASN A 143 6.56 -37.15 12.10
C ASN A 143 5.43 -36.97 11.07
N SER A 144 4.55 -35.98 11.31
CA SER A 144 3.50 -35.62 10.37
C SER A 144 3.89 -34.36 9.61
N HIS A 145 3.66 -34.42 8.29
CA HIS A 145 3.83 -33.28 7.40
C HIS A 145 2.51 -32.52 7.21
N GLU A 146 1.40 -33.06 7.72
CA GLU A 146 0.07 -32.49 7.56
C GLU A 146 -0.16 -31.42 8.62
N ILE A 147 -0.02 -30.16 8.17
CA ILE A 147 -0.38 -28.98 8.93
C ILE A 147 -1.58 -28.37 8.23
N ILE A 148 -2.65 -28.15 9.00
CA ILE A 148 -3.85 -27.45 8.55
C ILE A 148 -4.03 -26.19 9.37
N THR A 149 -4.50 -25.13 8.72
CA THR A 149 -4.85 -23.89 9.40
C THR A 149 -6.33 -23.92 9.76
N LEU A 150 -6.65 -23.82 11.05
CA LEU A 150 -8.01 -23.94 11.59
C LEU A 150 -8.38 -22.76 12.50
N LEU A 151 -9.67 -22.60 12.76
CA LEU A 151 -10.20 -21.55 13.63
C LEU A 151 -10.62 -22.10 15.00
N HIS A 152 -10.30 -21.33 16.04
CA HIS A 152 -10.70 -21.58 17.41
C HIS A 152 -11.53 -20.40 17.92
N GLY A 153 -12.79 -20.67 18.27
CA GLY A 153 -13.69 -19.69 18.88
C GLY A 153 -13.38 -19.50 20.36
N THR A 154 -13.15 -18.27 20.80
CA THR A 154 -12.87 -18.01 22.21
C THR A 154 -13.19 -16.57 22.62
N THR A 155 -12.89 -16.22 23.87
CA THR A 155 -12.98 -14.83 24.34
C THR A 155 -11.68 -14.09 24.07
N ARG A 156 -11.73 -12.76 23.88
CA ARG A 156 -10.52 -11.94 23.70
C ARG A 156 -9.46 -12.15 24.78
N LYS A 157 -9.88 -12.25 26.05
CA LYS A 157 -8.97 -12.52 27.18
C LYS A 157 -8.25 -13.87 27.01
N ALA A 158 -8.98 -14.91 26.61
CA ALA A 158 -8.41 -16.23 26.36
C ALA A 158 -7.50 -16.23 25.12
N ALA A 159 -7.88 -15.54 24.04
CA ALA A 159 -7.04 -15.39 22.84
C ALA A 159 -5.68 -14.74 23.16
N LEU A 160 -5.67 -13.68 23.99
CA LEU A 160 -4.43 -13.05 24.47
C LEU A 160 -3.61 -13.99 25.37
N SER A 161 -4.27 -14.81 26.18
CA SER A 161 -3.58 -15.85 26.96
C SER A 161 -2.94 -16.91 26.06
N ILE A 162 -3.66 -17.34 25.01
CA ILE A 162 -3.17 -18.31 24.02
C ILE A 162 -1.97 -17.76 23.27
N SER A 163 -2.00 -16.50 22.83
CA SER A 163 -0.87 -15.90 22.11
C SER A 163 0.40 -15.76 22.97
N GLY A 164 0.26 -15.54 24.28
CA GLY A 164 1.40 -15.45 25.20
C GLY A 164 1.90 -16.81 25.71
N GLN A 165 0.98 -17.73 26.01
CA GLN A 165 1.25 -18.94 26.80
C GLN A 165 1.01 -20.24 26.05
N GLY A 166 0.47 -20.18 24.83
CA GLY A 166 0.07 -21.34 24.04
C GLY A 166 -1.33 -21.84 24.41
N PHE A 167 -1.82 -22.79 23.62
CA PHE A 167 -3.07 -23.47 23.91
C PHE A 167 -2.95 -24.32 25.19
N ARG A 168 -4.09 -24.58 25.85
CA ARG A 168 -4.16 -25.42 27.05
C ARG A 168 -5.30 -26.40 26.93
N ILE A 169 -5.06 -27.63 27.35
CA ILE A 169 -6.09 -28.65 27.48
C ILE A 169 -6.68 -28.49 28.89
N PRO A 170 -8.01 -28.45 29.04
CA PRO A 170 -8.65 -28.35 30.35
C PRO A 170 -8.33 -29.58 31.22
N GLU A 171 -7.99 -29.36 32.50
CA GLU A 171 -7.62 -30.43 33.46
C GLU A 171 -8.79 -31.31 33.88
N SER A 172 -10.00 -30.75 33.89
CA SER A 172 -11.22 -31.46 34.25
C SER A 172 -12.40 -30.89 33.48
N PHE A 173 -13.28 -31.77 33.00
CA PHE A 173 -14.56 -31.39 32.44
C PHE A 173 -15.61 -31.36 33.56
N ASN A 174 -15.91 -30.17 34.08
CA ASN A 174 -16.98 -30.00 35.08
C ASN A 174 -18.29 -29.64 34.35
N ARG A 175 -19.10 -30.66 34.06
CA ARG A 175 -20.45 -30.51 33.49
C ARG A 175 -21.40 -30.09 34.63
N ASN A 176 -21.36 -28.82 35.03
CA ASN A 176 -22.15 -28.28 36.15
C ASN A 176 -23.41 -27.51 35.71
N SER A 177 -23.93 -27.74 34.52
CA SER A 177 -25.23 -27.18 34.11
C SER A 177 -26.12 -28.27 33.52
N GLU A 178 -27.30 -28.42 34.09
CA GLU A 178 -28.44 -29.16 33.53
C GLU A 178 -28.98 -28.51 32.24
N ASP A 179 -28.40 -27.39 31.81
CA ASP A 179 -28.63 -26.78 30.49
C ASP A 179 -27.73 -27.44 29.44
N GLU A 180 -28.31 -28.36 28.67
CA GLU A 180 -27.75 -28.98 27.46
C GLU A 180 -27.58 -27.98 26.28
N SER A 181 -27.82 -26.69 26.50
CA SER A 181 -27.94 -25.68 25.45
C SER A 181 -26.65 -24.94 25.08
N GLU A 182 -25.58 -25.03 25.88
CA GLU A 182 -24.28 -24.41 25.57
C GLU A 182 -23.27 -25.47 25.06
N GLY A 183 -23.31 -25.74 23.75
CA GLY A 183 -22.21 -26.28 22.95
C GLY A 183 -21.55 -27.57 23.48
N GLU A 184 -22.10 -28.72 23.08
CA GLU A 184 -21.61 -30.03 23.52
C GLU A 184 -20.18 -30.31 23.02
N LEU A 185 -19.19 -30.30 23.91
CA LEU A 185 -17.86 -30.84 23.61
C LEU A 185 -17.97 -32.36 23.40
N LYS A 186 -17.88 -32.81 22.15
CA LYS A 186 -18.20 -34.20 21.75
C LYS A 186 -17.14 -35.24 22.12
N PHE A 187 -15.93 -34.82 22.48
CA PHE A 187 -14.74 -35.70 22.60
C PHE A 187 -13.91 -35.43 23.86
N GLY A 188 -14.58 -35.06 24.95
CA GLY A 188 -13.96 -34.88 26.26
C GLY A 188 -12.97 -33.70 26.36
N THR A 189 -11.81 -33.95 26.97
CA THR A 189 -10.82 -32.89 27.27
C THR A 189 -9.82 -32.73 26.12
N ALA A 190 -10.08 -31.76 25.24
CA ALA A 190 -9.26 -31.47 24.07
C ALA A 190 -9.25 -29.97 23.75
N ILE A 191 -8.40 -29.56 22.80
CA ILE A 191 -8.48 -28.25 22.17
C ILE A 191 -9.33 -28.40 20.89
N TYR A 192 -10.42 -27.65 20.82
CA TYR A 192 -11.38 -27.75 19.72
C TYR A 192 -11.13 -26.69 18.67
N PHE A 193 -11.09 -27.13 17.41
CA PHE A 193 -11.06 -26.27 16.23
C PHE A 193 -12.22 -26.62 15.32
N ALA A 194 -12.67 -25.64 14.54
CA ALA A 194 -13.74 -25.82 13.58
C ALA A 194 -13.62 -24.83 12.42
N GLU A 195 -14.51 -24.95 11.44
CA GLU A 195 -14.70 -23.93 10.42
C GLU A 195 -15.31 -22.64 11.01
N ALA A 196 -15.23 -21.53 10.27
CA ALA A 196 -15.54 -20.21 10.80
C ALA A 196 -16.94 -20.10 11.41
N LYS A 197 -17.99 -20.64 10.76
CA LYS A 197 -19.35 -20.59 11.32
C LYS A 197 -19.39 -21.19 12.72
N LYS A 198 -18.92 -22.42 12.87
CA LYS A 198 -18.98 -23.12 14.14
C LYS A 198 -18.04 -22.49 15.16
N ALA A 199 -16.83 -22.11 14.76
CA ALA A 199 -15.92 -21.37 15.63
C ALA A 199 -16.57 -20.07 16.15
N THR A 200 -17.37 -19.37 15.34
CA THR A 200 -18.04 -18.14 15.77
C THR A 200 -19.19 -18.35 16.75
N GLU A 201 -19.73 -19.57 16.90
CA GLU A 201 -20.72 -19.90 17.94
C GLU A 201 -20.09 -19.88 19.34
N TYR A 202 -18.80 -20.23 19.43
CA TYR A 202 -18.01 -20.20 20.67
C TYR A 202 -17.18 -18.91 20.81
N GLY A 203 -16.93 -18.22 19.70
CA GLY A 203 -16.27 -16.93 19.66
C GLY A 203 -17.16 -15.84 20.22
N LYS A 204 -16.78 -15.24 21.36
CA LYS A 204 -17.44 -14.02 21.84
C LYS A 204 -16.85 -12.82 21.12
N ASN A 205 -17.09 -12.73 19.81
CA ASN A 205 -16.52 -11.74 18.88
C ASN A 205 -15.00 -11.85 18.67
N THR A 206 -14.38 -12.97 19.08
CA THR A 206 -12.96 -13.22 18.86
C THR A 206 -12.72 -14.65 18.37
N LEU A 207 -11.87 -14.79 17.36
CA LEU A 207 -11.32 -16.05 16.87
C LEU A 207 -9.81 -16.06 17.03
N VAL A 208 -9.23 -17.26 17.13
CA VAL A 208 -7.81 -17.50 16.95
C VAL A 208 -7.64 -18.35 15.70
N LEU A 209 -6.86 -17.88 14.73
CA LEU A 209 -6.40 -18.69 13.61
C LEU A 209 -5.12 -19.39 14.02
N ALA A 210 -5.03 -20.71 13.82
CA ALA A 210 -3.88 -21.49 14.25
C ALA A 210 -3.48 -22.54 13.22
N ASP A 211 -2.16 -22.75 13.09
CA ASP A 211 -1.64 -23.93 12.43
C ASP A 211 -1.70 -25.12 13.39
N CYS A 212 -2.21 -26.25 12.89
CA CYS A 212 -2.47 -27.45 13.66
C CYS A 212 -1.80 -28.65 12.99
N ILE A 213 -0.95 -29.36 13.74
CA ILE A 213 -0.36 -30.63 13.31
C ILE A 213 -1.35 -31.74 13.65
N LEU A 214 -1.96 -32.35 12.64
CA LEU A 214 -3.03 -33.33 12.89
C LEU A 214 -2.50 -34.67 13.41
N GLY A 215 -1.30 -35.06 13.01
CA GLY A 215 -0.73 -36.36 13.40
C GLY A 215 -1.55 -37.53 12.88
N ARG A 216 -1.74 -38.56 13.72
CA ARG A 216 -2.66 -39.67 13.41
C ARG A 216 -4.08 -39.25 13.74
N ILE A 217 -4.95 -39.28 12.74
CA ILE A 217 -6.34 -38.86 12.85
C ILE A 217 -7.21 -40.10 13.10
N GLU A 218 -8.07 -40.04 14.10
CA GLU A 218 -9.21 -40.96 14.23
C GLU A 218 -10.48 -40.23 13.80
N GLU A 219 -11.15 -40.75 12.76
CA GLU A 219 -12.44 -40.21 12.33
C GLU A 219 -13.57 -40.76 13.20
N LYS A 220 -14.48 -39.88 13.64
CA LYS A 220 -15.65 -40.24 14.43
C LYS A 220 -16.91 -39.66 13.80
N ASP A 221 -18.01 -40.39 13.96
CA ASP A 221 -19.38 -40.00 13.62
C ASP A 221 -20.30 -39.93 14.86
N VAL A 222 -19.86 -40.47 15.99
CA VAL A 222 -20.55 -40.45 17.29
C VAL A 222 -19.67 -39.80 18.37
N SER A 223 -20.28 -39.07 19.30
CA SER A 223 -19.58 -38.43 20.42
C SER A 223 -19.04 -39.46 21.44
N GLU A 224 -17.88 -39.14 22.03
CA GLU A 224 -17.24 -39.94 23.09
C GLU A 224 -16.73 -39.00 24.21
N LEU A 225 -17.63 -38.64 25.13
CA LEU A 225 -17.39 -37.59 26.15
C LEU A 225 -16.28 -37.90 27.16
N LYS A 226 -15.85 -39.16 27.27
CA LYS A 226 -14.85 -39.60 28.26
C LYS A 226 -13.42 -39.55 27.74
N LEU A 227 -13.20 -39.03 26.53
CA LEU A 227 -11.86 -38.98 25.95
C LEU A 227 -10.98 -37.95 26.66
N THR A 228 -9.71 -38.34 26.80
CA THR A 228 -8.65 -37.53 27.42
C THR A 228 -7.38 -37.70 26.60
N PRO A 229 -6.37 -36.83 26.77
CA PRO A 229 -5.10 -36.98 26.09
C PRO A 229 -4.44 -38.35 26.28
N SER A 230 -4.51 -38.90 27.50
CA SER A 230 -3.95 -40.22 27.80
C SER A 230 -4.66 -41.33 27.03
N ILE A 231 -6.00 -41.28 26.94
CA ILE A 231 -6.79 -42.27 26.18
C ILE A 231 -6.48 -42.18 24.69
N GLY A 232 -6.37 -40.96 24.14
CA GLY A 232 -6.00 -40.77 22.73
C GLY A 232 -4.61 -41.34 22.42
N HIS A 233 -3.65 -41.06 23.29
CA HIS A 233 -2.29 -41.60 23.18
C HIS A 233 -2.25 -43.14 23.25
N GLU A 234 -2.95 -43.74 24.21
CA GLU A 234 -3.07 -45.20 24.36
C GLU A 234 -3.71 -45.86 23.14
N ARG A 235 -4.71 -45.21 22.54
CA ARG A 235 -5.37 -45.67 21.32
C ARG A 235 -4.60 -45.35 20.04
N GLY A 236 -3.50 -44.59 20.15
CA GLY A 236 -2.59 -44.34 19.04
C GLY A 236 -3.05 -43.28 18.04
N TYR A 237 -3.86 -42.30 18.47
CA TYR A 237 -4.18 -41.13 17.67
C TYR A 237 -3.79 -39.83 18.39
N ASP A 238 -3.59 -38.77 17.60
CA ASP A 238 -3.17 -37.45 18.09
C ASP A 238 -4.33 -36.43 17.96
N THR A 239 -5.22 -36.66 17.00
CA THR A 239 -6.39 -35.81 16.72
C THR A 239 -7.62 -36.66 16.44
N ILE A 240 -8.78 -36.21 16.89
CA ILE A 240 -10.07 -36.69 16.38
C ILE A 240 -10.60 -35.72 15.36
N TYR A 241 -10.99 -36.25 14.20
CA TYR A 241 -11.76 -35.53 13.21
C TYR A 241 -13.21 -35.98 13.28
N TYR A 242 -14.11 -35.02 13.45
CA TYR A 242 -15.54 -35.27 13.49
C TYR A 242 -16.25 -34.55 12.36
N ASN A 243 -16.95 -35.32 11.56
CA ASN A 243 -17.66 -34.83 10.41
C ASN A 243 -19.15 -35.13 10.58
N ASN A 244 -19.92 -34.13 11.01
CA ASN A 244 -21.36 -34.29 11.13
C ASN A 244 -22.03 -34.08 9.77
N HIS A 245 -22.72 -35.11 9.28
CA HIS A 245 -23.53 -35.06 8.06
C HIS A 245 -25.04 -35.12 8.35
N GLN A 246 -25.49 -34.60 9.49
CA GLN A 246 -26.91 -34.54 9.82
C GLN A 246 -27.62 -33.43 9.01
N GLU A 247 -28.73 -33.81 8.35
CA GLU A 247 -29.71 -32.90 7.75
C GLU A 247 -29.15 -31.84 6.76
N GLY A 248 -28.10 -32.20 6.02
CA GLY A 248 -27.50 -31.32 5.01
C GLY A 248 -26.63 -30.19 5.56
N ILE A 249 -26.42 -30.14 6.89
CA ILE A 249 -25.46 -29.24 7.52
C ILE A 249 -24.18 -30.01 7.76
N VAL A 250 -23.16 -29.75 6.93
CA VAL A 250 -21.81 -30.26 7.16
C VAL A 250 -21.16 -29.40 8.23
N SER A 251 -20.82 -29.99 9.38
CA SER A 251 -20.00 -29.33 10.40
C SER A 251 -18.78 -30.18 10.70
N GLN A 252 -17.61 -29.61 10.43
CA GLN A 252 -16.32 -30.25 10.70
C GLN A 252 -15.72 -29.72 12.00
N GLU A 253 -15.21 -30.64 12.82
CA GLU A 253 -14.52 -30.33 14.07
C GLU A 253 -13.25 -31.17 14.21
N TRP A 254 -12.25 -30.56 14.82
CA TRP A 254 -11.00 -31.21 15.17
C TRP A 254 -10.78 -31.08 16.67
N ALA A 255 -10.63 -32.20 17.36
CA ALA A 255 -10.28 -32.27 18.78
C ALA A 255 -8.81 -32.71 18.90
N ILE A 256 -7.94 -31.80 19.33
CA ILE A 256 -6.49 -32.00 19.41
C ILE A 256 -6.07 -32.21 20.86
N TYR A 257 -5.31 -33.29 21.11
CA TYR A 257 -5.00 -33.78 22.46
C TYR A 257 -3.62 -33.39 23.00
N ARG A 258 -2.85 -32.59 22.26
CA ARG A 258 -1.63 -31.94 22.79
C ARG A 258 -1.62 -30.46 22.46
N SER A 259 -1.22 -29.64 23.44
CA SER A 259 -1.16 -28.19 23.24
C SER A 259 -0.06 -27.74 22.28
N ASP A 260 1.04 -28.49 22.20
CA ASP A 260 2.17 -28.19 21.30
C ASP A 260 1.90 -28.57 19.84
N GLN A 261 0.78 -29.24 19.53
CA GLN A 261 0.31 -29.45 18.16
C GLN A 261 -0.28 -28.19 17.52
N CYS A 262 -0.51 -27.12 18.28
CA CYS A 262 -1.24 -25.93 17.82
C CYS A 262 -0.39 -24.66 17.99
N TYR A 263 -0.22 -23.90 16.91
CA TYR A 263 0.49 -22.61 16.93
C TYR A 263 -0.46 -21.47 16.54
N PRO A 264 -0.75 -20.52 17.44
CA PRO A 264 -1.61 -19.38 17.12
C PRO A 264 -0.90 -18.45 16.13
N LEU A 265 -1.50 -18.23 14.97
CA LEU A 265 -1.00 -17.33 13.92
C LEU A 265 -1.48 -15.90 14.13
N CYS A 266 -2.77 -15.72 14.41
CA CYS A 266 -3.36 -14.41 14.65
C CYS A 266 -4.60 -14.47 15.55
N ILE A 267 -4.89 -13.34 16.17
CA ILE A 267 -6.15 -13.06 16.87
C ILE A 267 -7.01 -12.21 15.95
N ILE A 268 -8.26 -12.61 15.78
CA ILE A 268 -9.20 -11.98 14.86
C ILE A 268 -10.40 -11.49 15.68
N ASP A 269 -10.63 -10.20 15.72
CA ASP A 269 -11.87 -9.65 16.27
C ASP A 269 -12.89 -9.46 15.16
N TYR A 270 -14.16 -9.78 15.43
CA TYR A 270 -15.22 -9.73 14.43
C TYR A 270 -16.57 -9.26 15.00
N GLU A 271 -17.50 -8.93 14.12
CA GLU A 271 -18.92 -8.78 14.43
C GLU A 271 -19.79 -9.37 13.33
N PHE A 272 -21.07 -9.59 13.65
CA PHE A 272 -22.06 -9.97 12.67
C PHE A 272 -22.81 -8.75 12.18
N LEU A 273 -23.02 -8.68 10.87
CA LEU A 273 -23.85 -7.68 10.24
C LEU A 273 -25.08 -8.36 9.64
N ASP A 274 -26.27 -7.94 10.09
CA ASP A 274 -27.54 -8.39 9.55
C ASP A 274 -27.84 -7.62 8.26
N ILE A 275 -27.93 -8.34 7.14
CA ILE A 275 -28.12 -7.79 5.79
C ILE A 275 -29.57 -7.33 5.58
N ASN A 276 -30.54 -7.95 6.28
CA ASN A 276 -31.96 -7.69 6.05
C ASN A 276 -32.50 -6.54 6.91
N ASN A 277 -31.86 -6.28 8.05
CA ASN A 277 -32.19 -5.15 8.92
C ASN A 277 -31.19 -3.98 8.79
N SER A 278 -30.18 -4.11 7.94
CA SER A 278 -29.27 -3.00 7.64
C SER A 278 -29.97 -1.98 6.74
N SER A 279 -30.26 -0.79 7.28
CA SER A 279 -30.60 0.38 6.46
C SER A 279 -29.49 0.64 5.43
N GLU A 280 -29.79 1.41 4.39
CA GLU A 280 -28.78 1.86 3.42
C GLU A 280 -27.55 2.46 4.12
N ASP A 281 -27.74 3.10 5.29
CA ASP A 281 -26.69 3.58 6.18
C ASP A 281 -25.82 2.50 6.85
N VAL A 282 -26.32 1.28 7.05
CA VAL A 282 -25.55 0.14 7.60
C VAL A 282 -24.75 -0.57 6.50
N LEU A 283 -25.25 -0.63 5.27
CA LEU A 283 -24.45 -1.06 4.11
C LEU A 283 -23.38 -0.01 3.78
N LEU A 284 -23.74 1.27 3.86
CA LEU A 284 -22.79 2.38 3.78
C LEU A 284 -21.85 2.39 4.99
N ASN A 285 -22.29 2.00 6.20
CA ASN A 285 -21.43 1.83 7.36
C ASN A 285 -20.53 0.61 7.25
N TYR A 286 -20.96 -0.49 6.65
CA TYR A 286 -20.14 -1.67 6.36
C TYR A 286 -19.03 -1.30 5.36
N ILE A 287 -19.39 -0.54 4.32
CA ILE A 287 -18.42 0.06 3.41
C ILE A 287 -17.52 1.03 4.20
N LYS A 288 -18.06 1.92 5.06
CA LYS A 288 -17.31 2.86 5.93
C LYS A 288 -16.49 2.19 7.05
N THR A 289 -16.77 0.95 7.46
CA THR A 289 -16.08 0.20 8.56
C THR A 289 -15.09 -0.84 8.05
N MET A 290 -15.23 -1.33 6.82
CA MET A 290 -14.11 -1.87 6.04
C MET A 290 -13.11 -0.75 5.62
N ASN A 291 -13.59 0.50 5.58
CA ASN A 291 -12.87 1.71 5.14
C ASN A 291 -11.97 2.48 6.11
N PRO A 292 -11.95 2.32 7.45
CA PRO A 292 -10.98 3.06 8.28
C PRO A 292 -9.54 2.60 7.99
N MET A 293 -9.36 1.42 7.39
CA MET A 293 -8.05 0.96 6.93
C MET A 293 -7.64 1.53 5.56
N PHE A 294 -8.60 1.93 4.70
CA PHE A 294 -8.34 2.41 3.34
C PHE A 294 -9.32 3.51 2.85
N PRO A 295 -9.41 4.67 3.55
CA PRO A 295 -10.34 5.74 3.17
C PRO A 295 -10.04 6.30 1.77
N ASP A 296 -8.80 6.13 1.30
CA ASP A 296 -8.32 6.41 -0.05
C ASP A 296 -9.04 5.58 -1.13
N LEU A 297 -9.17 4.26 -0.95
CA LEU A 297 -9.78 3.39 -1.97
C LEU A 297 -11.26 3.68 -2.19
N TYR A 298 -11.99 4.00 -1.12
CA TYR A 298 -13.40 4.37 -1.24
C TYR A 298 -13.60 5.74 -1.87
N ALA A 299 -12.76 6.72 -1.53
CA ALA A 299 -12.79 7.98 -2.24
C ALA A 299 -12.51 7.76 -3.73
N ILE A 300 -11.54 6.91 -4.09
CA ILE A 300 -11.29 6.59 -5.50
C ILE A 300 -12.52 5.94 -6.15
N HIS A 301 -13.16 4.98 -5.49
CA HIS A 301 -14.39 4.36 -6.00
C HIS A 301 -15.52 5.38 -6.19
N GLN A 302 -15.78 6.23 -5.19
CA GLN A 302 -16.81 7.27 -5.25
C GLN A 302 -16.51 8.33 -6.31
N ALA A 303 -15.23 8.67 -6.51
CA ALA A 303 -14.81 9.54 -7.60
C ALA A 303 -15.15 8.96 -8.98
N LEU A 304 -15.20 7.62 -9.11
CA LEU A 304 -15.38 6.94 -10.38
C LEU A 304 -16.82 6.51 -10.68
N THR A 305 -17.56 6.10 -9.65
CA THR A 305 -18.89 5.49 -9.81
C THR A 305 -19.97 6.20 -9.02
N GLY A 306 -19.60 7.16 -8.16
CA GLY A 306 -20.53 7.88 -7.32
C GLY A 306 -21.42 8.83 -8.11
N THR A 307 -22.47 9.32 -7.46
CA THR A 307 -23.22 10.50 -7.91
C THR A 307 -22.29 11.71 -8.04
N GLU A 308 -22.72 12.75 -8.77
CA GLU A 308 -21.89 13.95 -8.96
C GLU A 308 -21.41 14.56 -7.64
N ASN A 309 -22.27 14.61 -6.61
CA ASN A 309 -21.89 15.14 -5.29
C ASN A 309 -20.89 14.23 -4.57
N GLN A 310 -21.09 12.91 -4.62
CA GLN A 310 -20.14 11.94 -4.06
C GLN A 310 -18.78 12.02 -4.77
N CYS A 311 -18.78 12.19 -6.10
CA CYS A 311 -17.58 12.38 -6.90
C CYS A 311 -16.82 13.64 -6.46
N LYS A 312 -17.52 14.78 -6.28
CA LYS A 312 -16.91 16.03 -5.78
C LYS A 312 -16.31 15.86 -4.39
N GLU A 313 -17.05 15.31 -3.43
CA GLU A 313 -16.56 15.09 -2.07
C GLU A 313 -15.33 14.18 -2.05
N ALA A 314 -15.38 13.10 -2.84
CA ALA A 314 -14.29 12.16 -2.95
C ALA A 314 -13.04 12.77 -3.58
N LEU A 315 -13.16 13.50 -4.69
CA LEU A 315 -12.02 14.17 -5.33
C LEU A 315 -11.44 15.27 -4.44
N ARG A 316 -12.28 15.98 -3.68
CA ARG A 316 -11.82 16.94 -2.66
C ARG A 316 -11.00 16.23 -1.59
N PHE A 317 -11.52 15.14 -1.03
CA PHE A 317 -10.83 14.33 -0.04
C PHE A 317 -9.47 13.82 -0.56
N ILE A 318 -9.42 13.27 -1.78
CA ILE A 318 -8.19 12.78 -2.41
C ILE A 318 -7.17 13.94 -2.51
N GLY A 319 -7.59 15.09 -3.03
CA GLY A 319 -6.71 16.25 -3.18
C GLY A 319 -6.21 16.82 -1.85
N ASP A 320 -7.07 16.91 -0.84
CA ASP A 320 -6.71 17.39 0.50
C ASP A 320 -5.76 16.42 1.20
N THR A 321 -5.99 15.12 1.03
CA THR A 321 -5.16 14.09 1.62
C THR A 321 -3.77 14.06 0.99
N ALA A 322 -3.69 14.12 -0.35
CA ALA A 322 -2.43 14.23 -1.08
C ALA A 322 -1.63 15.49 -0.70
N LYS A 323 -2.31 16.60 -0.41
CA LYS A 323 -1.66 17.83 0.04
C LYS A 323 -1.04 17.70 1.44
N ASN A 324 -1.72 17.02 2.37
CA ASN A 324 -1.44 17.11 3.81
C ASN A 324 -0.75 15.87 4.41
N ASN A 325 -0.70 14.72 3.74
CA ASN A 325 -0.21 13.47 4.34
C ASN A 325 0.72 12.66 3.41
N LEU A 326 2.04 12.81 3.61
CA LEU A 326 3.10 12.17 2.81
C LEU A 326 3.02 10.63 2.77
N LEU A 327 2.62 9.97 3.87
CA LEU A 327 2.54 8.51 3.91
C LEU A 327 1.29 7.98 3.18
N LEU A 328 0.19 8.72 3.26
CA LEU A 328 -1.07 8.34 2.62
C LEU A 328 -1.07 8.65 1.13
N GLU A 329 -0.24 9.60 0.69
CA GLU A 329 -0.08 10.01 -0.68
C GLU A 329 0.46 8.90 -1.60
N SER A 330 1.54 8.20 -1.22
CA SER A 330 2.08 7.10 -2.03
C SER A 330 1.07 5.96 -2.20
N ARG A 331 0.26 5.70 -1.16
CA ARG A 331 -0.85 4.75 -1.21
C ARG A 331 -1.98 5.22 -2.12
N ILE A 332 -2.38 6.48 -2.02
CA ILE A 332 -3.39 7.09 -2.90
C ILE A 332 -2.92 7.02 -4.34
N ALA A 333 -1.68 7.42 -4.63
CA ALA A 333 -1.11 7.40 -5.97
C ALA A 333 -1.14 5.96 -6.54
N SER A 334 -0.61 4.99 -5.80
CA SER A 334 -0.58 3.59 -6.22
C SER A 334 -1.99 3.02 -6.43
N SER A 335 -2.91 3.33 -5.52
CA SER A 335 -4.31 2.86 -5.56
C SER A 335 -5.10 3.52 -6.70
N LEU A 336 -4.93 4.82 -6.88
CA LEU A 336 -5.54 5.59 -7.95
C LEU A 336 -5.06 5.05 -9.29
N LEU A 337 -3.76 4.78 -9.44
CA LEU A 337 -3.19 4.20 -10.66
C LEU A 337 -3.64 2.77 -10.92
N ALA A 338 -3.72 1.95 -9.87
CA ALA A 338 -4.22 0.58 -9.99
C ALA A 338 -5.71 0.52 -10.37
N THR A 339 -6.49 1.51 -9.93
CA THR A 339 -7.95 1.55 -10.14
C THR A 339 -8.35 2.28 -11.41
N LEU A 340 -7.63 3.32 -11.80
CA LEU A 340 -7.89 4.07 -13.02
C LEU A 340 -7.39 3.29 -14.23
N SER A 341 -8.29 2.53 -14.85
CA SER A 341 -8.09 2.10 -16.23
C SER A 341 -7.90 3.33 -17.14
N ASN A 342 -7.16 3.19 -18.25
CA ASN A 342 -6.94 4.27 -19.21
C ASN A 342 -8.27 4.93 -19.69
N GLY A 343 -9.42 4.26 -19.60
CA GLY A 343 -10.71 4.88 -19.93
C GLY A 343 -11.17 5.95 -18.93
N GLN A 344 -10.90 5.76 -17.64
CA GLN A 344 -11.52 6.55 -16.56
C GLN A 344 -10.89 7.94 -16.36
N ILE A 345 -9.58 8.07 -16.54
CA ILE A 345 -8.91 9.40 -16.53
C ILE A 345 -9.51 10.28 -17.62
N GLY A 346 -9.67 9.72 -18.83
CA GLY A 346 -10.27 10.42 -19.95
C GLY A 346 -11.70 10.88 -19.64
N THR A 347 -12.51 10.03 -19.00
CA THR A 347 -13.87 10.36 -18.55
C THR A 347 -13.87 11.53 -17.57
N LEU A 348 -13.01 11.51 -16.55
CA LEU A 348 -12.95 12.58 -15.54
C LEU A 348 -12.42 13.91 -16.10
N LEU A 349 -11.45 13.88 -17.03
CA LEU A 349 -10.96 15.07 -17.72
C LEU A 349 -12.03 15.70 -18.63
N LYS A 350 -12.94 14.89 -19.17
CA LYS A 350 -14.06 15.30 -20.03
C LYS A 350 -15.39 15.41 -19.28
N HIS A 351 -15.38 15.36 -17.96
CA HIS A 351 -16.61 15.34 -17.18
C HIS A 351 -17.44 16.62 -17.45
N PRO A 352 -18.77 16.52 -17.69
CA PRO A 352 -19.57 17.68 -18.06
C PRO A 352 -19.63 18.75 -16.96
N ASN A 353 -19.52 18.33 -15.70
CA ASN A 353 -19.42 19.24 -14.56
C ASN A 353 -17.98 19.77 -14.39
N GLU A 354 -17.81 21.09 -14.47
CA GLU A 354 -16.51 21.76 -14.31
C GLU A 354 -15.92 21.61 -12.91
N THR A 355 -16.72 21.67 -11.84
CA THR A 355 -16.24 21.49 -10.48
C THR A 355 -15.59 20.12 -10.31
N VAL A 356 -16.17 19.07 -10.91
CA VAL A 356 -15.56 17.73 -10.93
C VAL A 356 -14.22 17.75 -11.66
N ARG A 357 -14.13 18.38 -12.83
CA ARG A 357 -12.87 18.52 -13.58
C ARG A 357 -11.81 19.28 -12.77
N ILE A 358 -12.19 20.39 -12.14
CA ILE A 358 -11.29 21.21 -11.31
C ILE A 358 -10.77 20.39 -10.13
N LEU A 359 -11.65 19.68 -9.42
CA LEU A 359 -11.26 18.85 -8.28
C LEU A 359 -10.38 17.68 -8.69
N PHE A 360 -10.66 17.06 -9.83
CA PHE A 360 -9.84 15.97 -10.37
C PHE A 360 -8.44 16.46 -10.76
N LEU A 361 -8.35 17.57 -11.52
CA LEU A 361 -7.07 18.17 -11.88
C LEU A 361 -6.30 18.64 -10.64
N ARG A 362 -6.99 19.18 -9.62
CA ARG A 362 -6.38 19.51 -8.32
C ARG A 362 -5.82 18.27 -7.65
N ALA A 363 -6.56 17.17 -7.60
CA ALA A 363 -6.08 15.92 -7.01
C ALA A 363 -4.83 15.41 -7.75
N LEU A 364 -4.86 15.35 -9.09
CA LEU A 364 -3.70 14.96 -9.90
C LEU A 364 -2.50 15.89 -9.68
N TRP A 365 -2.73 17.20 -9.59
CA TRP A 365 -1.66 18.17 -9.35
C TRP A 365 -1.02 17.94 -7.98
N GLN A 366 -1.81 17.78 -6.92
CA GLN A 366 -1.30 17.54 -5.57
C GLN A 366 -0.53 16.22 -5.47
N ILE A 367 -1.04 15.14 -6.07
CA ILE A 367 -0.35 13.85 -6.10
C ILE A 367 1.00 13.98 -6.83
N GLY A 368 1.02 14.57 -8.03
CA GLY A 368 2.25 14.67 -8.81
C GLY A 368 3.32 15.61 -8.24
N GLN A 369 2.96 16.54 -7.35
CA GLN A 369 3.95 17.44 -6.72
C GLN A 369 4.91 16.67 -5.81
N ARG A 370 4.39 15.62 -5.20
CA ARG A 370 5.03 14.92 -4.10
C ARG A 370 5.46 13.51 -4.52
N ASP A 371 4.62 12.82 -5.30
CA ASP A 371 4.95 11.54 -5.89
C ASP A 371 5.60 11.74 -7.26
N ARG A 372 6.92 11.54 -7.29
CA ARG A 372 7.71 11.55 -8.53
C ARG A 372 7.83 10.18 -9.17
N SER A 373 7.02 9.21 -8.74
CA SER A 373 6.99 7.87 -9.30
C SER A 373 6.75 7.95 -10.82
N PRO A 374 7.62 7.32 -11.64
CA PRO A 374 7.42 7.24 -13.09
C PRO A 374 6.05 6.66 -13.46
N GLU A 375 5.45 5.84 -12.59
CA GLU A 375 4.19 5.14 -12.78
C GLU A 375 3.02 6.10 -12.99
N LEU A 376 2.85 7.11 -12.12
CA LEU A 376 1.80 8.14 -12.29
C LEU A 376 1.91 8.83 -13.65
N TYR A 377 3.14 9.15 -13.98
CA TYR A 377 3.51 9.87 -15.17
C TYR A 377 3.30 9.06 -16.44
N VAL A 378 3.53 7.74 -16.42
CA VAL A 378 3.24 6.84 -17.54
C VAL A 378 1.74 6.83 -17.87
N HIS A 379 0.87 6.79 -16.87
CA HIS A 379 -0.58 6.84 -17.11
C HIS A 379 -1.01 8.20 -17.67
N LEU A 380 -0.49 9.30 -17.13
CA LEU A 380 -0.80 10.64 -17.63
C LEU A 380 -0.23 10.90 -19.04
N ILE A 381 0.86 10.24 -19.44
CA ILE A 381 1.38 10.28 -20.82
C ILE A 381 0.35 9.73 -21.83
N PHE A 382 -0.59 8.87 -21.45
CA PHE A 382 -1.65 8.46 -22.39
C PHE A 382 -2.76 9.52 -22.53
N HIS A 383 -2.80 10.51 -21.65
CA HIS A 383 -3.85 11.53 -21.56
C HIS A 383 -3.37 12.97 -21.74
N TRP A 384 -2.09 13.22 -22.03
CA TRP A 384 -1.52 14.57 -22.17
C TRP A 384 -2.28 15.46 -23.19
N LYS A 385 -2.84 14.87 -24.26
CA LYS A 385 -3.67 15.61 -25.23
C LYS A 385 -4.92 16.20 -24.57
N LEU A 386 -5.57 15.44 -23.69
CA LEU A 386 -6.75 15.91 -22.94
C LEU A 386 -6.40 16.98 -21.90
N LEU A 387 -5.18 16.90 -21.34
CA LEU A 387 -4.65 17.96 -20.47
C LEU A 387 -4.39 19.24 -21.26
N ILE A 388 -3.87 19.14 -22.49
CA ILE A 388 -3.72 20.29 -23.39
C ILE A 388 -5.08 20.87 -23.79
N GLU A 389 -6.06 20.03 -24.16
CA GLU A 389 -7.43 20.47 -24.42
C GLU A 389 -8.01 21.22 -23.20
N SER A 390 -7.62 20.81 -21.99
CA SER A 390 -8.04 21.50 -20.76
C SER A 390 -7.37 22.86 -20.56
N LEU A 391 -6.22 23.14 -21.18
CA LEU A 391 -5.64 24.50 -21.23
C LEU A 391 -6.48 25.47 -22.07
N GLN A 392 -7.24 24.95 -23.03
CA GLN A 392 -8.13 25.72 -23.91
C GLN A 392 -9.54 25.89 -23.30
N SER A 393 -9.73 25.49 -22.04
CA SER A 393 -11.01 25.60 -21.37
C SER A 393 -11.44 27.07 -21.25
N GLY A 394 -12.73 27.34 -21.47
CA GLY A 394 -13.32 28.66 -21.18
C GLY A 394 -13.24 29.04 -19.70
N TYR A 395 -12.96 28.08 -18.83
CA TYR A 395 -12.85 28.23 -17.38
C TYR A 395 -11.39 28.34 -16.96
N THR A 396 -11.03 29.50 -16.41
CA THR A 396 -9.66 29.81 -15.96
C THR A 396 -9.14 28.78 -14.97
N ASP A 397 -9.95 28.32 -14.02
CA ASP A 397 -9.53 27.34 -13.02
C ASP A 397 -9.18 25.98 -13.63
N VAL A 398 -9.96 25.51 -14.61
CA VAL A 398 -9.64 24.26 -15.32
C VAL A 398 -8.31 24.38 -16.04
N SER A 399 -8.11 25.49 -16.76
CA SER A 399 -6.89 25.77 -17.52
C SER A 399 -5.67 25.85 -16.59
N TRP A 400 -5.83 26.50 -15.44
CA TRP A 400 -4.79 26.62 -14.45
C TRP A 400 -4.42 25.28 -13.82
N ARG A 401 -5.40 24.49 -13.33
CA ARG A 401 -5.09 23.19 -12.72
C ARG A 401 -4.46 22.23 -13.74
N ALA A 402 -4.89 22.28 -15.00
CA ALA A 402 -4.26 21.54 -16.08
C ALA A 402 -2.79 21.98 -16.30
N CYS A 403 -2.52 23.29 -16.28
CA CYS A 403 -1.16 23.83 -16.33
C CYS A 403 -0.29 23.31 -15.17
N GLY A 404 -0.85 23.23 -13.96
CA GLY A 404 -0.18 22.66 -12.79
C GLY A 404 0.20 21.17 -12.97
N VAL A 405 -0.74 20.34 -13.45
CA VAL A 405 -0.47 18.93 -13.77
C VAL A 405 0.62 18.81 -14.85
N LEU A 406 0.54 19.61 -15.92
CA LEU A 406 1.53 19.62 -16.99
C LEU A 406 2.91 20.09 -16.51
N THR A 407 2.97 21.02 -15.55
CA THR A 407 4.21 21.48 -14.92
C THR A 407 4.94 20.33 -14.24
N ASN A 408 4.21 19.55 -13.43
CA ASN A 408 4.72 18.34 -12.78
C ASN A 408 5.21 17.31 -13.80
N MET A 409 4.43 17.05 -14.85
CA MET A 409 4.81 16.10 -15.90
C MET A 409 6.07 16.54 -16.66
N ALA A 410 6.16 17.82 -17.04
CA ALA A 410 7.29 18.38 -17.78
C ALA A 410 8.57 18.46 -16.93
N ALA A 411 8.45 18.50 -15.61
CA ALA A 411 9.57 18.43 -14.67
C ALA A 411 10.27 17.06 -14.75
N VAL A 412 9.53 15.98 -14.96
CA VAL A 412 10.06 14.61 -14.89
C VAL A 412 10.26 13.99 -16.28
N ILE A 413 9.39 14.28 -17.24
CA ILE A 413 9.28 13.53 -18.51
C ILE A 413 9.70 14.38 -19.71
N THR A 414 10.84 14.03 -20.33
CA THR A 414 11.30 14.70 -21.57
C THR A 414 10.31 14.58 -22.73
N HIS A 415 9.59 13.46 -22.85
CA HIS A 415 8.62 13.28 -23.94
C HIS A 415 7.43 14.24 -23.85
N VAL A 416 6.98 14.57 -22.63
CA VAL A 416 5.93 15.57 -22.42
C VAL A 416 6.41 16.97 -22.81
N ARG A 417 7.66 17.32 -22.45
CA ARG A 417 8.26 18.58 -22.91
C ARG A 417 8.22 18.71 -24.42
N LYS A 418 8.60 17.65 -25.14
CA LYS A 418 8.55 17.58 -26.61
C LYS A 418 7.15 17.74 -27.18
N ALA A 419 6.18 17.13 -26.52
CA ALA A 419 4.79 17.16 -26.95
C ALA A 419 4.14 18.55 -26.77
N LEU A 420 4.61 19.33 -25.79
CA LEU A 420 4.12 20.67 -25.46
C LEU A 420 4.67 21.81 -26.36
N ILE A 421 5.58 21.51 -27.28
CA ILE A 421 6.22 22.55 -28.11
C ILE A 421 5.34 23.03 -29.27
N SER A 422 4.14 22.47 -29.47
CA SER A 422 3.29 22.94 -30.55
C SER A 422 3.00 24.44 -30.37
N SER A 423 3.05 25.20 -31.46
CA SER A 423 2.81 26.65 -31.44
C SER A 423 1.47 26.98 -30.78
N GLU A 424 0.48 26.11 -30.94
CA GLU A 424 -0.82 26.21 -30.27
C GLU A 424 -0.69 26.16 -28.75
N VAL A 425 0.01 25.19 -28.17
CA VAL A 425 0.18 25.08 -26.70
C VAL A 425 0.90 26.31 -26.16
N LEU A 426 2.00 26.73 -26.80
CA LEU A 426 2.78 27.88 -26.34
C LEU A 426 1.95 29.19 -26.40
N ASN A 427 1.11 29.35 -27.43
CA ASN A 427 0.16 30.45 -27.52
C ASN A 427 -0.89 30.40 -26.41
N GLN A 428 -1.41 29.22 -26.06
CA GLN A 428 -2.35 29.07 -24.95
C GLN A 428 -1.71 29.39 -23.60
N LEU A 429 -0.48 28.94 -23.36
CA LEU A 429 0.28 29.30 -22.16
C LEU A 429 0.52 30.81 -22.08
N MET A 430 0.80 31.46 -23.21
CA MET A 430 0.96 32.90 -23.29
C MET A 430 -0.34 33.66 -22.96
N LEU A 431 -1.48 33.19 -23.46
CA LEU A 431 -2.80 33.76 -23.13
C LEU A 431 -3.11 33.58 -21.64
N LEU A 432 -2.81 32.40 -21.09
CA LEU A 432 -3.00 32.11 -19.67
C LEU A 432 -2.10 33.01 -18.79
N LEU A 433 -0.84 33.19 -19.17
CA LEU A 433 0.09 34.10 -18.49
C LEU A 433 -0.43 35.54 -18.46
N LYS A 434 -0.86 36.06 -19.61
CA LYS A 434 -1.43 37.41 -19.73
C LYS A 434 -2.64 37.62 -18.82
N ARG A 435 -3.55 36.64 -18.78
CA ARG A 435 -4.71 36.69 -17.88
C ARG A 435 -4.27 36.65 -16.42
N ALA A 436 -3.36 35.75 -16.05
CA ALA A 436 -2.86 35.64 -14.68
C ALA A 436 -2.23 36.95 -14.19
N VAL A 437 -1.44 37.62 -15.02
CA VAL A 437 -0.86 38.94 -14.71
C VAL A 437 -1.96 40.01 -14.58
N GLN A 438 -2.94 40.03 -15.50
CA GLN A 438 -4.05 40.99 -15.45
C GLN A 438 -4.88 40.87 -14.17
N PHE A 439 -5.03 39.65 -13.63
CA PHE A 439 -5.78 39.39 -12.39
C PHE A 439 -4.90 39.35 -11.14
N GLU A 440 -3.61 39.69 -11.25
CA GLU A 440 -2.63 39.64 -10.15
C GLU A 440 -2.56 38.25 -9.45
N ASP A 441 -2.83 37.18 -10.19
CA ASP A 441 -2.78 35.81 -9.68
C ASP A 441 -1.34 35.28 -9.70
N LYS A 442 -0.61 35.59 -8.65
CA LYS A 442 0.78 35.14 -8.44
C LYS A 442 0.96 33.64 -8.68
N THR A 443 0.06 32.82 -8.15
CA THR A 443 0.24 31.35 -8.20
C THR A 443 0.10 30.84 -9.63
N CYS A 444 -0.84 31.39 -10.40
CA CYS A 444 -1.00 31.06 -11.80
C CYS A 444 0.19 31.57 -12.64
N VAL A 445 0.67 32.81 -12.41
CA VAL A 445 1.87 33.35 -13.08
C VAL A 445 3.07 32.43 -12.87
N LEU A 446 3.36 32.06 -11.62
CA LEU A 446 4.46 31.14 -11.28
C LEU A 446 4.30 29.78 -11.96
N THR A 447 3.10 29.20 -11.94
CA THR A 447 2.83 27.90 -12.55
C THR A 447 3.11 27.92 -14.06
N VAL A 448 2.65 28.95 -14.77
CA VAL A 448 2.87 29.07 -16.22
C VAL A 448 4.34 29.29 -16.54
N LEU A 449 5.03 30.17 -15.80
CA LEU A 449 6.47 30.39 -15.98
C LEU A 449 7.29 29.12 -15.71
N HIS A 450 6.94 28.36 -14.66
CA HIS A 450 7.60 27.08 -14.36
C HIS A 450 7.39 26.04 -15.47
N LEU A 451 6.19 25.94 -16.04
CA LEU A 451 5.95 25.06 -17.19
C LEU A 451 6.80 25.46 -18.39
N MET A 452 6.81 26.75 -18.74
CA MET A 452 7.63 27.27 -19.85
C MET A 452 9.12 27.02 -19.59
N ALA A 453 9.59 27.28 -18.37
CA ALA A 453 10.97 27.02 -17.99
C ALA A 453 11.31 25.53 -18.10
N ASN A 454 10.42 24.63 -17.66
CA ASN A 454 10.62 23.18 -17.79
C ASN A 454 10.70 22.76 -19.26
N ILE A 455 9.82 23.27 -20.14
CA ILE A 455 9.90 23.03 -21.59
C ILE A 455 11.26 23.49 -22.14
N ALA A 456 11.71 24.69 -21.76
CA ALA A 456 12.98 25.25 -22.23
C ALA A 456 14.21 24.41 -21.84
N VAL A 457 14.14 23.55 -20.82
CA VAL A 457 15.27 22.68 -20.43
C VAL A 457 15.68 21.75 -21.57
N SER A 458 14.74 21.08 -22.24
CA SER A 458 15.07 20.20 -23.37
C SER A 458 14.86 20.85 -24.73
N GLU A 459 14.07 21.94 -24.79
CA GLU A 459 13.56 22.50 -26.05
C GLU A 459 13.89 23.99 -26.23
N HIS A 460 15.05 24.41 -25.72
CA HIS A 460 15.52 25.80 -25.70
C HIS A 460 15.50 26.49 -27.07
N GLU A 461 15.89 25.82 -28.16
CA GLU A 461 15.93 26.44 -29.49
C GLU A 461 14.54 26.82 -29.99
N ILE A 462 13.51 26.02 -29.69
CA ILE A 462 12.15 26.35 -30.11
C ILE A 462 11.55 27.43 -29.21
N MET A 463 11.83 27.38 -27.91
CA MET A 463 11.42 28.44 -26.99
C MET A 463 12.08 29.79 -27.37
N LYS A 464 13.34 29.79 -27.82
CA LYS A 464 14.06 30.96 -28.33
C LYS A 464 13.39 31.60 -29.55
N GLN A 465 12.66 30.82 -30.34
CA GLN A 465 11.92 31.32 -31.50
C GLN A 465 10.60 32.00 -31.10
N GLN A 466 10.10 31.80 -29.87
CA GLN A 466 8.86 32.41 -29.37
C GLN A 466 9.08 33.85 -28.87
N LYS A 467 9.49 34.76 -29.78
CA LYS A 467 9.82 36.15 -29.45
C LYS A 467 8.71 36.88 -28.68
N ASN A 468 7.45 36.68 -29.08
CA ASN A 468 6.29 37.26 -28.43
C ASN A 468 6.18 36.89 -26.93
N ILE A 469 6.51 35.65 -26.56
CA ILE A 469 6.50 35.19 -25.17
C ILE A 469 7.66 35.83 -24.42
N LEU A 470 8.87 35.76 -24.97
CA LEU A 470 10.08 36.27 -24.33
C LEU A 470 10.03 37.79 -24.12
N ASP A 471 9.57 38.54 -25.12
CA ASP A 471 9.41 39.98 -25.03
C ASP A 471 8.41 40.35 -23.92
N TYR A 472 7.31 39.59 -23.80
CA TYR A 472 6.32 39.84 -22.76
C TYR A 472 6.86 39.55 -21.35
N VAL A 473 7.53 38.41 -21.16
CA VAL A 473 8.15 38.08 -19.86
C VAL A 473 9.20 39.12 -19.50
N ASN A 474 10.04 39.53 -20.46
CA ASN A 474 11.06 40.56 -20.25
C ASN A 474 10.44 41.91 -19.83
N GLN A 475 9.41 42.37 -20.54
CA GLN A 475 8.81 43.68 -20.31
C GLN A 475 7.94 43.76 -19.05
N ASN A 476 7.31 42.65 -18.65
CA ASN A 476 6.28 42.68 -17.61
C ASN A 476 6.67 41.93 -16.32
N LEU A 477 7.60 40.98 -16.39
CA LEU A 477 7.83 40.02 -15.29
C LEU A 477 9.26 40.03 -14.72
N LEU A 478 10.27 40.42 -15.50
CA LEU A 478 11.65 40.45 -15.00
C LEU A 478 11.90 41.58 -13.99
N ASP A 479 11.20 42.70 -14.14
CA ASP A 479 11.25 43.84 -13.21
C ASP A 479 10.02 43.90 -12.28
N HIS A 480 9.31 42.77 -12.10
CA HIS A 480 8.08 42.71 -11.30
C HIS A 480 8.36 42.91 -9.80
N ASN A 481 7.49 43.59 -9.04
CA ASN A 481 7.75 43.85 -7.61
C ASN A 481 7.82 42.59 -6.71
N ASP A 482 7.40 41.43 -7.22
CA ASP A 482 7.43 40.15 -6.51
C ASP A 482 8.65 39.33 -6.94
N ILE A 483 9.54 39.05 -6.00
CA ILE A 483 10.83 38.38 -6.24
C ILE A 483 10.66 36.97 -6.82
N GLU A 484 9.62 36.23 -6.42
CA GLU A 484 9.41 34.85 -6.92
C GLU A 484 9.02 34.87 -8.40
N ILE A 485 8.23 35.87 -8.82
CA ILE A 485 7.87 36.06 -10.24
C ILE A 485 9.11 36.42 -11.05
N GLN A 486 9.96 37.32 -10.53
CA GLN A 486 11.23 37.65 -11.19
C GLN A 486 12.13 36.43 -11.33
N GLU A 487 12.30 35.63 -10.27
CA GLU A 487 13.12 34.42 -10.27
C GLU A 487 12.60 33.38 -11.27
N ALA A 488 11.28 33.15 -11.31
CA ALA A 488 10.66 32.25 -12.28
C ALA A 488 10.86 32.72 -13.73
N GLY A 489 10.75 34.03 -13.97
CA GLY A 489 11.06 34.64 -15.27
C GLY A 489 12.53 34.48 -15.66
N ASN A 490 13.45 34.80 -14.75
CA ASN A 490 14.89 34.64 -14.94
C ASN A 490 15.27 33.19 -15.24
N ARG A 491 14.63 32.22 -14.59
CA ARG A 491 14.85 30.80 -14.84
C ARG A 491 14.51 30.40 -16.28
N LEU A 492 13.42 30.90 -16.84
CA LEU A 492 13.07 30.65 -18.24
C LEU A 492 14.20 31.11 -19.17
N PHE A 493 14.70 32.34 -18.98
CA PHE A 493 15.82 32.87 -19.77
C PHE A 493 17.12 32.08 -19.56
N CYS A 494 17.43 31.71 -18.32
CA CYS A 494 18.62 30.92 -18.00
C CYS A 494 18.58 29.54 -18.69
N ASN A 495 17.44 28.86 -18.70
CA ASN A 495 17.28 27.59 -19.41
C ASN A 495 17.51 27.72 -20.92
N ILE A 496 17.04 28.83 -21.52
CA ILE A 496 17.23 29.11 -22.94
C ILE A 496 18.71 29.40 -23.25
N ILE A 497 19.35 30.29 -22.48
CA ILE A 497 20.74 30.72 -22.69
C ILE A 497 21.70 29.56 -22.41
N GLY A 498 21.49 28.85 -21.31
CA GLY A 498 22.29 27.70 -20.89
C GLY A 498 22.07 26.47 -21.76
N LYS A 499 21.15 26.49 -22.73
CA LYS A 499 20.80 25.34 -23.59
C LYS A 499 20.44 24.08 -22.79
N GLY A 500 19.81 24.26 -21.63
CA GLY A 500 19.52 23.17 -20.67
C GLY A 500 20.70 22.73 -19.80
N ASN A 501 21.91 23.23 -20.02
CA ASN A 501 23.11 22.92 -19.22
C ASN A 501 23.25 23.83 -17.99
N LEU A 502 22.24 23.81 -17.12
CA LEU A 502 22.32 24.49 -15.82
C LEU A 502 23.18 23.70 -14.81
N SER A 503 23.73 24.40 -13.82
CA SER A 503 24.47 23.79 -12.71
C SER A 503 23.59 22.83 -11.90
N ALA A 504 24.21 21.87 -11.22
CA ALA A 504 23.50 20.86 -10.43
C ALA A 504 22.59 21.49 -9.35
N ASP A 505 22.99 22.62 -8.78
CA ASP A 505 22.21 23.30 -7.74
C ASP A 505 20.94 23.96 -8.31
N TRP A 506 21.01 24.53 -9.51
CA TRP A 506 19.83 25.00 -10.24
C TRP A 506 18.91 23.86 -10.68
N LYS A 507 19.49 22.71 -11.05
CA LYS A 507 18.74 21.48 -11.33
C LYS A 507 18.15 20.84 -10.05
N ARG A 508 18.72 21.06 -8.87
CA ARG A 508 18.20 20.50 -7.61
C ARG A 508 17.18 21.40 -6.91
N GLY A 509 17.38 22.72 -6.93
CA GLY A 509 16.44 23.71 -6.38
C GLY A 509 15.26 23.99 -7.30
N GLY A 510 15.51 24.20 -8.59
CA GLY A 510 14.48 24.66 -9.54
C GLY A 510 13.39 23.64 -9.87
N TYR A 511 13.66 22.33 -9.79
CA TYR A 511 12.62 21.32 -10.01
C TYR A 511 11.70 21.12 -8.79
N LYS A 512 12.01 21.71 -7.63
CA LYS A 512 11.33 21.41 -6.35
C LYS A 512 10.25 22.42 -5.95
N ASP A 513 10.39 23.68 -6.34
CA ASP A 513 9.44 24.74 -5.94
C ASP A 513 8.27 24.83 -6.92
N VAL A 514 7.34 23.87 -6.82
CA VAL A 514 6.04 23.96 -7.49
C VAL A 514 5.05 24.53 -6.47
N ALA A 515 4.42 25.65 -6.82
CA ALA A 515 3.43 26.28 -5.96
C ALA A 515 2.29 25.29 -5.62
N VAL A 516 1.91 25.21 -4.35
CA VAL A 516 0.83 24.33 -3.88
C VAL A 516 -0.46 24.75 -4.57
N ALA A 517 -1.19 23.79 -5.13
CA ALA A 517 -2.46 24.06 -5.76
C ALA A 517 -3.42 24.76 -4.75
N PRO A 518 -4.06 25.90 -5.08
CA PRO A 518 -4.91 26.64 -4.14
C PRO A 518 -6.03 25.78 -3.55
N THR A 519 -6.49 26.12 -2.34
CA THR A 519 -7.74 25.57 -1.79
C THR A 519 -8.93 26.09 -2.60
N ILE A 520 -9.98 25.27 -2.69
CA ILE A 520 -11.27 25.69 -3.21
C ILE A 520 -12.12 25.86 -1.96
N ASP A 521 -12.39 27.11 -1.57
CA ASP A 521 -13.28 27.42 -0.47
C ASP A 521 -14.75 27.27 -0.90
#